data_AF-A0A178WST3-F1
#
_entry.id   AF-A0A178WST3-F1
#
_cell.length_a   1.000
_cell.length_b   1.000
_cell.length_c   1.000
_cell.angle_alpha   90.00
_cell.angle_beta   90.00
_cell.angle_gamma   90.00
#
_symmetry.space_group_name_H-M   'P 1'
#
loop_
_entity.id
_entity.type
_entity.pdbx_description
1 polymer ?
#
loop_
_entity_poly.entity_id
_entity_poly.type
_entity_poly.pdbx_seq_one_letter_code
_entity_poly.pdbx_strand_id
1 'polypeptide(L)' 'MSQEALAFQAGVTKNQVQLIESGRASGRKDAAGPSNPRMSTLAGLAAVLSMSVSDLLESADL' A
#
# COMPACT_ATOMS: atom_id res chain seq x y z
N MET A 1 -10.35 -7.92 -7.33
CA MET A 1 -9.59 -6.81 -7.94
C MET A 1 -8.17 -7.30 -8.20
N SER A 2 -7.54 -6.98 -9.33
CA SER A 2 -6.12 -7.30 -9.57
C SER A 2 -5.20 -6.24 -8.95
N GLN A 3 -3.93 -6.59 -8.72
CA GLN A 3 -2.92 -5.64 -8.23
C GLN A 3 -2.72 -4.47 -9.20
N GLU A 4 -2.82 -4.72 -10.51
CA GLU A 4 -2.75 -3.70 -11.56
C GLU A 4 -3.92 -2.73 -11.47
N ALA A 5 -5.14 -3.24 -11.28
CA ALA A 5 -6.34 -2.41 -11.15
C ALA A 5 -6.28 -1.54 -9.89
N LEU A 6 -5.89 -2.13 -8.76
CA LEU A 6 -5.70 -1.41 -7.50
C LEU A 6 -4.65 -0.31 -7.66
N ALA A 7 -3.48 -0.64 -8.22
CA ALA A 7 -2.40 0.31 -8.41
C ALA A 7 -2.84 1.49 -9.29
N PHE A 8 -3.52 1.20 -10.41
CA PHE A 8 -4.05 2.21 -11.31
C PHE A 8 -5.04 3.15 -10.59
N GLN A 9 -5.99 2.61 -9.85
CA GLN A 9 -7.00 3.41 -9.14
C GLN A 9 -6.40 4.20 -7.98
N ALA A 10 -5.43 3.63 -7.26
CA ALA A 10 -4.75 4.28 -6.13
C ALA A 10 -3.64 5.26 -6.56
N GLY A 11 -3.36 5.39 -7.86
CA GLY A 11 -2.31 6.28 -8.37
C GLY A 11 -0.88 5.84 -8.03
N VAL A 12 -0.66 4.54 -7.85
CA VAL A 12 0.65 3.94 -7.54
C VAL A 12 1.05 2.90 -8.58
N THR A 13 2.25 2.35 -8.46
CA THR A 13 2.70 1.26 -9.35
C THR A 13 2.31 -0.09 -8.79
N LYS A 14 2.11 -1.09 -9.66
CA LYS A 14 1.90 -2.50 -9.26
C LYS A 14 2.97 -2.97 -8.28
N ASN A 15 4.23 -2.61 -8.54
CA ASN A 15 5.34 -2.97 -7.67
C ASN A 15 5.21 -2.36 -6.27
N GLN A 16 4.70 -1.13 -6.12
CA GLN A 16 4.44 -0.58 -4.79
C GLN A 16 3.36 -1.37 -4.05
N VAL A 17 2.29 -1.76 -4.72
CA VAL A 17 1.26 -2.64 -4.14
C VAL A 17 1.88 -3.95 -3.65
N GLN A 18 2.68 -4.61 -4.49
CA GLN A 18 3.37 -5.85 -4.12
C GLN A 18 4.33 -5.70 -2.93
N LEU A 19 5.05 -4.57 -2.84
CA LEU A 19 5.94 -4.28 -1.73
C LEU A 19 5.17 -4.05 -0.43
N ILE A 20 4.03 -3.35 -0.49
CA ILE A 20 3.15 -3.15 0.66
C ILE A 20 2.57 -4.48 1.13
N GLU A 21 2.00 -5.27 0.22
CA GLU A 21 1.40 -6.58 0.54
C GLU A 21 2.43 -7.58 1.10
N SER A 22 3.66 -7.55 0.59
CA SER A 22 4.75 -8.39 1.12
C SER A 22 5.43 -7.81 2.36
N GLY A 23 5.02 -6.62 2.82
CA GLY A 23 5.61 -5.94 3.97
C GLY A 23 7.07 -5.53 3.75
N ARG A 24 7.54 -5.39 2.50
CA ARG A 24 8.95 -5.11 2.15
C ARG A 24 9.18 -3.65 1.80
N ALA A 25 10.28 -3.09 2.29
CA ALA A 25 10.74 -1.75 1.92
C ALA A 25 11.16 -1.62 0.44
N SER A 26 11.71 -2.68 -0.16
CA SER A 26 12.10 -2.69 -1.57
C SER A 26 12.21 -4.09 -2.15
N GLY A 27 12.28 -4.20 -3.48
CA GLY A 27 12.43 -5.47 -4.19
C GLY A 27 13.82 -6.10 -4.08
N ARG A 28 14.82 -5.38 -3.56
CA ARG A 28 16.18 -5.89 -3.39
C ARG A 28 16.19 -7.06 -2.42
N LYS A 29 16.92 -8.12 -2.77
CA LYS A 29 17.06 -9.34 -1.97
C LYS A 29 17.59 -9.04 -0.56
N ASP A 30 18.49 -8.07 -0.45
CA ASP A 30 19.21 -7.75 0.78
C ASP A 30 18.59 -6.57 1.54
N ALA A 31 17.51 -5.98 1.01
CA ALA A 31 16.78 -4.94 1.70
C ALA A 31 15.84 -5.57 2.74
N ALA A 32 16.35 -5.68 3.96
CA ALA A 32 15.56 -5.98 5.14
C ALA A 32 14.94 -4.67 5.65
N GLY A 33 13.61 -4.62 5.73
CA GLY A 33 12.91 -3.49 6.31
C GLY A 33 11.42 -3.54 6.00
N PRO A 34 10.58 -3.05 6.92
CA PRO A 34 9.14 -2.97 6.70
C PRO A 34 8.83 -2.02 5.55
N SER A 35 7.72 -2.28 4.84
CA SER A 35 7.19 -1.28 3.92
C SER A 35 6.87 0.01 4.66
N ASN A 36 7.23 1.15 4.09
CA ASN A 36 6.96 2.48 4.65
C ASN A 36 6.31 3.38 3.58
N PRO A 37 5.01 3.16 3.27
CA PRO A 37 4.31 3.92 2.26
C PRO A 37 4.16 5.40 2.67
N ARG A 38 4.09 6.29 1.68
CA ARG A 38 3.77 7.71 1.92
C ARG A 38 2.29 7.84 2.33
N MET A 39 1.95 8.90 3.05
CA MET A 39 0.54 9.22 3.36
C MET A 39 -0.32 9.36 2.11
N SER A 40 0.22 9.87 1.00
CA SER A 40 -0.50 9.94 -0.28
C SER A 40 -0.85 8.55 -0.83
N THR A 41 0.02 7.56 -0.64
CA THR A 41 -0.25 6.16 -1.00
C THR A 41 -1.35 5.58 -0.13
N LEU A 42 -1.28 5.78 1.20
CA LEU A 42 -2.32 5.33 2.12
C LEU A 42 -3.67 5.96 1.81
N ALA A 43 -3.70 7.27 1.51
CA ALA A 43 -4.91 7.97 1.09
C ALA A 43 -5.50 7.40 -0.21
N GLY A 44 -4.65 7.11 -1.20
CA GLY A 44 -5.08 6.49 -2.46
C GLY A 44 -5.68 5.09 -2.25
N LEU A 45 -5.01 4.26 -1.44
CA LEU A 45 -5.50 2.92 -1.11
C LEU A 45 -6.82 2.97 -0.34
N ALA A 46 -6.91 3.82 0.69
CA ALA A 46 -8.14 4.01 1.47
C ALA A 46 -9.33 4.43 0.58
N ALA A 47 -9.11 5.37 -0.35
CA ALA A 47 -10.13 5.80 -1.29
C ALA A 47 -10.64 4.66 -2.19
N VAL A 48 -9.73 3.81 -2.71
CA VAL A 48 -10.12 2.64 -3.53
C VAL A 48 -10.90 1.62 -2.70
N LEU A 49 -10.51 1.42 -1.44
CA LEU A 49 -11.17 0.51 -0.51
C LEU A 49 -12.47 1.09 0.09
N SER A 50 -12.85 2.31 -0.28
CA SER A 50 -14.00 3.02 0.29
C SER A 50 -13.93 3.16 1.81
N MET A 51 -12.72 3.37 2.34
CA MET A 51 -12.42 3.57 3.75
C MET A 51 -11.85 4.98 3.97
N SER A 52 -12.01 5.53 5.16
CA SER A 52 -11.16 6.65 5.57
C SER A 52 -9.74 6.14 5.87
N VAL A 53 -8.75 7.03 5.83
CA VAL A 53 -7.38 6.67 6.24
C VAL A 53 -7.35 6.23 7.71
N SER A 54 -8.20 6.83 8.56
CA SER A 54 -8.32 6.45 9.97
C SER A 54 -8.85 5.03 10.13
N ASP A 55 -9.93 4.66 9.42
CA ASP A 55 -10.47 3.29 9.47
C ASP A 55 -9.43 2.27 9.00
N LEU A 56 -8.65 2.63 7.98
CA LEU A 56 -7.59 1.77 7.46
C LEU A 56 -6.51 1.51 8.51
N LEU A 57 -6.07 2.54 9.25
CA LEU A 57 -5.07 2.42 10.31
C LEU A 57 -5.62 1.66 11.52
N GLU A 58 -6.86 1.95 11.93
CA GLU A 58 -7.53 1.24 13.01
C GLU A 58 -7.66 -0.26 12.70
N SER A 59 -8.00 -0.62 11.46
CA SER A 59 -8.06 -2.03 11.02
C SER A 59 -6.70 -2.74 11.02
N ALA A 60 -5.61 -1.99 11.08
CA ALA A 60 -4.24 -2.49 11.13
C ALA A 60 -3.64 -2.46 12.55
N ASP A 61 -4.43 -2.14 13.58
CA ASP A 61 -3.98 -1.91 14.96
C ASP A 61 -2.87 -0.83 15.07
N LEU A 62 -3.01 0.26 14.30
CA LEU A 62 -2.06 1.39 14.27
C LEU A 62 -2.67 2.72 14.73
#